data_AF-A0AAZ1X066-F1
#
_entry.id   AF-A0AAZ1X066-F1
#
_cell.length_a   1.000
_cell.length_b   1.000
_cell.length_c   1.000
_cell.angle_alpha   90.00
_cell.angle_beta   90.00
_cell.angle_gamma   90.00
#
_symmetry.space_group_name_H-M   'P 1'
#
loop_
_entity.id
_entity.type
_entity.pdbx_description
1 polymer ?
#
loop_
_entity_poly.entity_id
_entity_poly.type
_entity_poly.pdbx_seq_one_letter_code
_entity_poly.pdbx_strand_id
1 'polypeptide(L)'
;MNYYDAYIKTCLDNLNRKNSRRSIKLDGKGDDKGSKKWKPQSLKYTAAKLHEKGVILEVEGLQTNQFKNVMFDISPTEEVGDFEVKAKFMGVEMEKVQLHFQDLLQLQYEGVAVMKMFDKAKVNVNLLIFLLNKKFYGK
;
A
#
# COMPACT_ATOMS: atom_id res chain seq x y z
N MET A 1 -28.90 -8.17 -3.18
CA MET A 1 -27.63 -7.93 -2.47
C MET A 1 -26.53 -8.60 -3.26
N ASN A 2 -25.71 -7.84 -3.97
CA ASN A 2 -24.66 -8.40 -4.82
C ASN A 2 -23.67 -9.19 -3.95
N TYR A 3 -23.35 -10.41 -4.37
CA TYR A 3 -22.38 -11.29 -3.69
C TYR A 3 -21.02 -10.60 -3.53
N TYR A 4 -20.71 -9.70 -4.47
CA TYR A 4 -19.54 -8.84 -4.48
C TYR A 4 -19.52 -7.82 -3.32
N ASP A 5 -20.64 -7.18 -3.01
CA ASP A 5 -20.73 -6.21 -1.91
C ASP A 5 -20.53 -6.90 -0.56
N ALA A 6 -21.09 -8.10 -0.39
CA ALA A 6 -20.90 -8.91 0.82
C ALA A 6 -19.44 -9.36 0.97
N TYR A 7 -18.77 -9.70 -0.14
CA TYR A 7 -17.36 -10.04 -0.16
C TYR A 7 -16.47 -8.86 0.20
N ILE A 8 -16.65 -7.70 -0.45
CA ILE A 8 -15.91 -6.47 -0.13
C ILE A 8 -16.12 -6.10 1.34
N LYS A 9 -17.36 -6.11 1.83
CA LYS A 9 -17.67 -5.77 3.23
C LYS A 9 -16.96 -6.72 4.20
N THR A 10 -16.98 -8.02 3.92
CA THR A 10 -16.26 -9.01 4.73
C THR A 10 -14.75 -8.78 4.68
N CYS A 11 -14.21 -8.40 3.52
CA CYS A 11 -12.82 -7.96 3.40
C CYS A 11 -12.59 -6.74 4.31
N LEU A 12 -13.28 -5.61 4.10
CA LEU A 12 -13.15 -4.37 4.89
C LEU A 12 -13.33 -4.56 6.40
N ASP A 13 -14.27 -5.38 6.84
CA ASP A 13 -14.44 -5.68 8.27
C ASP A 13 -13.22 -6.43 8.84
N ASN A 14 -12.61 -7.32 8.06
CA ASN A 14 -11.34 -7.95 8.42
C ASN A 14 -10.17 -6.94 8.41
N LEU A 15 -10.21 -5.95 7.52
CA LEU A 15 -9.23 -4.86 7.45
C LEU A 15 -9.31 -3.97 8.72
N ASN A 16 -10.52 -3.64 9.20
CA ASN A 16 -10.75 -2.78 10.39
C ASN A 16 -10.28 -3.43 11.70
N ARG A 17 -10.54 -4.74 11.89
CA ARG A 17 -10.19 -5.48 13.12
C ARG A 17 -8.70 -5.46 13.47
N LYS A 18 -7.79 -5.33 12.49
CA LYS A 18 -6.34 -5.22 12.75
C LYS A 18 -5.87 -3.79 13.00
N ASN A 19 -6.55 -2.79 12.45
CA ASN A 19 -6.24 -1.40 12.75
C ASN A 19 -6.54 -1.10 14.24
N SER A 20 -7.65 -1.64 14.75
CA SER A 20 -8.03 -1.58 16.17
C SER A 20 -7.16 -2.45 17.10
N ARG A 21 -6.66 -3.62 16.66
CA ARG A 21 -5.74 -4.43 17.49
C ARG A 21 -4.35 -3.85 17.66
N ARG A 22 -3.91 -2.97 16.75
CA ARG A 22 -2.64 -2.26 16.95
C ARG A 22 -2.76 -1.19 18.02
N SER A 23 -3.95 -0.70 18.39
CA SER A 23 -4.17 0.35 19.40
C SER A 23 -4.29 -0.07 20.85
N ILE A 24 -4.06 -1.34 21.18
CA ILE A 24 -4.18 -1.83 22.55
C ILE A 24 -2.90 -2.57 22.99
N LYS A 25 -2.13 -1.88 23.87
CA LYS A 25 -1.12 -2.34 24.88
C LYS A 25 0.33 -2.63 24.39
N LEU A 26 1.42 -2.37 25.12
CA LEU A 26 1.73 -1.84 26.48
C LEU A 26 3.26 -1.55 26.59
N ASP A 27 3.61 -0.54 27.40
CA ASP A 27 4.83 -0.32 28.20
C ASP A 27 6.23 -0.72 27.71
N GLY A 28 7.07 0.30 27.49
CA GLY A 28 8.53 0.18 27.43
C GLY A 28 9.19 1.53 27.72
N LYS A 29 9.60 1.71 28.98
CA LYS A 29 10.50 2.78 29.50
C LYS A 29 11.59 3.19 28.49
N GLY A 30 11.77 4.48 28.25
CA GLY A 30 12.95 5.02 27.59
C GLY A 30 12.73 6.40 26.98
N ASP A 31 13.44 7.37 27.54
CA ASP A 31 13.45 8.82 27.37
C ASP A 31 13.34 9.45 25.96
N ASP A 32 12.97 10.74 26.02
CA ASP A 32 13.32 11.87 25.14
C ASP A 32 12.39 12.21 23.94
N LYS A 33 11.84 13.43 24.07
CA LYS A 33 11.41 14.41 23.05
C LYS A 33 10.43 14.01 21.95
N GLY A 34 9.28 14.68 21.99
CA GLY A 34 8.53 15.10 20.80
C GLY A 34 7.44 14.12 20.37
N SER A 35 6.20 14.40 20.81
CA SER A 35 4.97 14.18 20.04
C SER A 35 4.97 12.95 19.11
N LYS A 36 5.10 11.74 19.66
CA LYS A 36 4.79 10.50 18.94
C LYS A 36 3.26 10.37 18.81
N LYS A 37 2.66 11.20 17.95
CA LYS A 37 1.48 10.75 17.19
C LYS A 37 1.90 9.43 16.56
N TRP A 38 1.25 8.35 16.96
CA TRP A 38 1.44 7.04 16.37
C TRP A 38 1.21 7.17 14.87
N LYS A 39 2.29 7.34 14.11
CA LYS A 39 2.19 7.39 12.67
C LYS A 39 1.83 5.97 12.23
N PRO A 40 0.78 5.80 11.42
CA PRO A 40 0.53 4.52 10.78
C PRO A 40 1.85 4.07 10.15
N GLN A 41 2.31 2.87 10.50
CA GLN A 41 3.63 2.38 10.11
C GLN A 41 3.71 2.32 8.59
N SER A 42 4.31 3.35 8.00
CA SER A 42 4.39 3.48 6.55
C SER A 42 5.40 2.49 6.01
N LEU A 43 5.01 1.76 4.96
CA LEU A 43 5.84 0.77 4.33
C LEU A 43 6.65 1.42 3.23
N LYS A 44 7.96 1.41 3.40
CA LYS A 44 8.90 1.92 2.42
C LYS A 44 9.46 0.76 1.62
N TYR A 45 9.24 0.78 0.31
CA TYR A 45 9.84 -0.15 -0.63
C TYR A 45 10.53 0.60 -1.76
N THR A 46 11.72 0.16 -2.13
CA THR A 46 12.33 0.63 -3.37
C THR A 46 11.57 0.07 -4.57
N ALA A 47 11.51 0.81 -5.67
CA ALA A 47 10.91 0.32 -6.91
C ALA A 47 11.59 -0.97 -7.37
N ALA A 48 12.91 -1.08 -7.16
CA ALA A 48 13.67 -2.29 -7.48
C ALA A 48 13.11 -3.52 -6.76
N LYS A 49 12.81 -3.39 -5.46
CA LYS A 49 12.28 -4.49 -4.64
C LYS A 49 10.83 -4.84 -4.99
N LEU A 50 10.02 -3.85 -5.38
CA LEU A 50 8.67 -4.11 -5.89
C LEU A 50 8.72 -4.78 -7.27
N HIS A 51 9.69 -4.42 -8.09
CA HIS A 51 9.93 -5.02 -9.39
C HIS A 51 10.41 -6.47 -9.28
N GLU A 52 11.37 -6.77 -8.39
CA GLU A 52 11.79 -8.14 -8.07
C GLU A 52 10.64 -9.03 -7.58
N LYS A 53 9.68 -8.43 -6.85
CA LYS A 53 8.46 -9.12 -6.40
C LYS A 53 7.41 -9.29 -7.49
N GLY A 54 7.60 -8.70 -8.67
CA GLY A 54 6.62 -8.64 -9.75
C GLY A 54 5.44 -7.70 -9.47
N VAL A 55 5.46 -6.95 -8.37
CA VAL A 55 4.41 -5.96 -8.05
C VAL A 55 4.48 -4.82 -9.05
N ILE A 56 5.68 -4.30 -9.33
CA ILE A 56 5.91 -3.36 -10.43
C ILE A 56 6.41 -4.18 -11.62
N LEU A 57 5.80 -3.98 -12.78
CA LEU A 57 6.22 -4.63 -14.02
C LEU A 57 7.20 -3.74 -14.78
N GLU A 58 6.84 -2.47 -14.94
CA GLU A 58 7.67 -1.49 -15.64
C GLU A 58 7.32 -0.08 -15.16
N VAL A 59 8.25 0.86 -15.35
CA VAL A 59 8.02 2.28 -15.12
C VAL A 59 8.46 3.04 -16.36
N GLU A 60 7.50 3.62 -17.06
CA GLU A 60 7.69 4.42 -18.26
C GLU A 60 8.53 5.66 -17.92
N GLY A 61 9.55 5.92 -18.74
CA GLY A 61 10.50 7.01 -18.53
C GLY A 61 11.63 6.73 -17.53
N LEU A 62 11.67 5.55 -16.89
CA LEU A 62 12.73 5.17 -15.97
C LEU A 62 13.35 3.82 -16.35
N GLN A 63 14.69 3.78 -16.44
CA GLN A 63 15.41 2.51 -16.60
C GLN A 63 15.42 1.72 -15.28
N THR A 64 15.52 0.39 -15.36
CA THR A 64 15.64 -0.50 -14.20
C THR A 64 16.79 -0.12 -13.25
N ASN A 65 17.89 0.44 -13.75
CA ASN A 65 19.00 0.92 -12.91
C ASN A 65 18.60 2.13 -12.03
N GLN A 66 17.59 2.91 -12.44
CA GLN A 66 17.04 4.03 -11.67
C GLN A 66 16.03 3.57 -10.61
N PHE A 67 15.55 2.33 -10.66
CA PHE A 67 14.56 1.82 -9.70
C PHE A 67 15.09 1.77 -8.26
N LYS A 68 16.41 1.70 -8.08
CA LYS A 68 17.07 1.79 -6.76
C LYS A 68 16.95 3.19 -6.14
N ASN A 69 16.81 4.22 -6.98
CA ASN A 69 16.69 5.62 -6.57
C ASN A 69 15.22 6.01 -6.30
N VAL A 70 14.27 5.17 -6.71
CA VAL A 70 12.83 5.36 -6.46
C VAL A 70 12.44 4.61 -5.19
N MET A 71 11.80 5.30 -4.26
CA MET A 71 11.17 4.75 -3.06
C MET A 71 9.67 5.02 -3.08
N PHE A 72 8.87 4.00 -2.81
CA PHE A 72 7.45 4.10 -2.58
C PHE A 72 7.18 3.98 -1.08
N ASP A 73 6.50 4.97 -0.53
CA ASP A 73 6.07 5.03 0.86
C ASP A 73 4.56 4.82 0.90
N ILE A 74 4.12 3.65 1.35
CA ILE A 74 2.71 3.26 1.42
C ILE A 74 2.25 3.45 2.87
N SER A 75 1.31 4.36 3.10
CA SER A 75 0.75 4.64 4.41
C SER A 75 -0.75 4.34 4.41
N PRO A 76 -1.28 3.56 5.37
CA PRO A 76 -2.72 3.45 5.55
C PRO A 76 -3.26 4.78 6.07
N THR A 77 -4.47 5.14 5.65
CA THR A 77 -5.17 6.34 6.15
C THR A 77 -6.05 5.98 7.35
N GLU A 78 -6.82 6.97 7.85
CA GLU A 78 -7.82 6.73 8.90
C GLU A 78 -8.97 5.85 8.42
N GLU A 79 -9.27 5.90 7.12
CA GLU A 79 -10.32 5.10 6.50
C GLU A 79 -9.83 3.69 6.15
N VAL A 80 -10.65 2.71 6.50
CA VAL A 80 -10.32 1.30 6.31
C VAL A 80 -10.45 0.94 4.84
N GLY A 81 -9.34 0.54 4.24
CA GLY A 81 -9.27 0.24 2.80
C GLY A 81 -8.55 1.32 2.02
N ASP A 82 -8.29 2.48 2.62
CA ASP A 82 -7.64 3.58 1.94
C ASP A 82 -6.16 3.65 2.27
N PHE A 83 -5.39 3.84 1.20
CA PHE A 83 -3.94 3.88 1.26
C PHE A 83 -3.42 5.08 0.51
N GLU A 84 -2.53 5.82 1.15
CA GLU A 84 -1.74 6.85 0.49
C GLU A 84 -0.40 6.25 0.06
N VAL A 85 -0.10 6.29 -1.23
CA VAL A 85 1.19 5.88 -1.78
C VAL A 85 1.94 7.09 -2.29
N LYS A 86 3.11 7.34 -1.73
CA LYS A 86 4.01 8.43 -2.10
C LYS A 86 5.22 7.89 -2.82
N ALA A 87 5.45 8.34 -4.04
CA ALA A 87 6.67 8.08 -4.78
C ALA A 87 7.71 9.17 -4.47
N LYS A 88 8.89 8.74 -4.04
CA LYS A 88 10.06 9.58 -3.80
C LYS A 88 11.18 9.17 -4.73
N PHE A 89 11.76 10.11 -5.45
CA PHE A 89 12.94 9.87 -6.27
C PHE A 89 14.14 10.61 -5.67
N MET A 90 15.20 9.87 -5.33
CA MET A 90 16.41 10.40 -4.70
C MET A 90 16.12 11.25 -3.43
N GLY A 91 15.07 10.90 -2.68
CA GLY A 91 14.65 11.60 -1.46
C GLY A 91 13.66 12.74 -1.68
N VAL A 92 13.42 13.15 -2.93
CA VAL A 92 12.42 14.16 -3.30
C VAL A 92 11.07 13.50 -3.55
N GLU A 93 10.01 13.98 -2.90
CA GLU A 93 8.64 13.53 -3.19
C GLU A 93 8.22 14.01 -4.58
N MET A 94 7.93 13.07 -5.46
CA MET A 94 7.55 13.33 -6.85
C MET A 94 6.05 13.33 -7.01
N GLU A 95 5.41 12.23 -6.59
CA GLU A 95 3.99 12.02 -6.81
C GLU A 95 3.37 11.33 -5.59
N LYS A 96 2.09 11.63 -5.33
CA LYS A 96 1.29 10.96 -4.32
C LYS A 96 -0.03 10.53 -4.94
N VAL A 97 -0.50 9.34 -4.61
CA VAL A 97 -1.78 8.80 -5.07
C VAL A 97 -2.50 8.14 -3.91
N GLN A 98 -3.81 8.28 -3.90
CA GLN A 98 -4.68 7.55 -3.00
C GLN A 98 -5.18 6.29 -3.71
N LEU A 99 -5.04 5.15 -3.06
CA LEU A 99 -5.50 3.86 -3.52
C LEU A 99 -6.61 3.40 -2.59
N HIS A 100 -7.79 3.14 -3.16
CA HIS A 100 -8.87 2.47 -2.44
C HIS A 100 -8.76 0.97 -2.70
N PHE A 101 -8.78 0.19 -1.64
CA PHE A 101 -8.70 -1.27 -1.71
C PHE A 101 -9.91 -1.85 -2.45
N GLN A 102 -11.06 -1.17 -2.39
CA GLN A 102 -12.26 -1.54 -3.14
C GLN A 102 -12.04 -1.50 -4.65
N ASP A 103 -11.41 -0.42 -5.16
CA ASP A 103 -11.08 -0.27 -6.58
C ASP A 103 -10.14 -1.40 -7.04
N LEU A 104 -9.16 -1.75 -6.20
CA LEU A 104 -8.24 -2.86 -6.50
C LEU A 104 -8.97 -4.21 -6.58
N LEU A 105 -9.89 -4.49 -5.64
CA LEU A 105 -10.71 -5.70 -5.67
C LEU A 105 -11.63 -5.73 -6.90
N GLN A 106 -12.13 -4.56 -7.33
CA GLN A 106 -12.99 -4.47 -8.50
C GLN A 106 -12.20 -4.77 -9.78
N LEU A 107 -11.02 -4.16 -9.93
CA LEU A 107 -10.12 -4.45 -11.03
C LEU A 107 -9.78 -5.95 -11.09
N GLN A 108 -9.53 -6.58 -9.94
CA GLN A 108 -9.31 -8.02 -9.87
C GLN A 108 -10.54 -8.82 -10.32
N TYR A 109 -11.75 -8.43 -9.90
CA TYR A 109 -13.00 -9.08 -10.30
C TYR A 109 -13.31 -8.93 -11.79
N GLU A 110 -13.01 -7.76 -12.36
CA GLU A 110 -13.11 -7.48 -13.80
C GLU A 110 -12.06 -8.23 -14.64
N GLY A 111 -11.11 -8.91 -14.00
CA GLY A 111 -10.02 -9.63 -14.67
C GLY A 111 -8.85 -8.73 -15.08
N VAL A 112 -8.80 -7.49 -14.58
CA VAL A 112 -7.70 -6.55 -14.80
C VAL A 112 -6.52 -6.89 -13.90
N ALA A 113 -5.57 -7.65 -14.42
CA ALA A 113 -4.37 -8.04 -13.68
C ALA A 113 -3.32 -6.93 -13.56
N VAL A 114 -3.37 -5.89 -14.41
CA VAL A 114 -2.37 -4.81 -14.48
C VAL A 114 -3.06 -3.46 -14.50
N MET A 115 -2.62 -2.57 -13.61
CA MET A 115 -3.06 -1.18 -13.57
C MET A 115 -1.88 -0.24 -13.84
N LYS A 116 -2.17 0.97 -14.32
CA LYS A 116 -1.20 2.06 -14.36
C LYS A 116 -1.32 2.89 -13.08
N MET A 117 -0.19 3.10 -12.43
CA MET A 117 -0.02 3.94 -11.26
C MET A 117 0.88 5.10 -11.64
N PHE A 118 0.59 6.32 -11.18
CA PHE A 118 1.39 7.52 -11.51
C PHE A 118 1.48 7.80 -13.02
N ASP A 119 0.51 7.32 -13.81
CA ASP A 119 0.46 7.33 -15.29
C ASP A 119 1.71 6.79 -16.02
N LYS A 120 2.65 6.21 -15.28
CA LYS A 120 3.96 5.79 -15.78
C LYS A 120 4.34 4.40 -15.28
N ALA A 121 3.93 4.00 -14.08
CA ALA A 121 4.28 2.71 -13.51
C ALA A 121 3.19 1.65 -13.79
N LYS A 122 3.51 0.57 -14.48
CA LYS A 122 2.63 -0.60 -14.57
C LYS A 122 2.80 -1.45 -13.32
N VAL A 123 1.69 -1.72 -12.64
CA VAL A 123 1.65 -2.44 -11.38
C VAL A 123 0.69 -3.62 -11.52
N ASN A 124 1.09 -4.79 -11.03
CA ASN A 124 0.25 -5.97 -10.97
C ASN A 124 -0.74 -5.84 -9.80
N VAL A 125 -2.03 -5.80 -10.12
CA VAL A 125 -3.12 -5.60 -9.15
C VAL A 125 -3.15 -6.75 -8.14
N ASN A 126 -3.06 -8.00 -8.60
CA ASN A 126 -3.10 -9.18 -7.73
C ASN A 126 -1.97 -9.19 -6.72
N LEU A 127 -0.75 -8.88 -7.17
CA LEU A 127 0.44 -8.85 -6.31
C LEU A 127 0.44 -7.63 -5.40
N LEU A 128 -0.12 -6.49 -5.83
CA LEU A 128 -0.31 -5.33 -4.98
C LEU A 128 -1.30 -5.63 -3.85
N ILE A 129 -2.46 -6.20 -4.16
CA ILE A 129 -3.44 -6.67 -3.17
C ILE A 129 -2.78 -7.66 -2.21
N PHE A 130 -2.00 -8.61 -2.74
CA PHE A 130 -1.27 -9.57 -1.90
C PHE A 130 -0.24 -8.90 -0.98
N LEU A 131 0.50 -7.91 -1.47
CA LEU A 131 1.48 -7.16 -0.68
C LEU A 131 0.80 -6.38 0.45
N LEU A 132 -0.29 -5.68 0.13
CA LEU A 132 -1.10 -4.95 1.11
C LEU A 132 -1.69 -5.92 2.14
N ASN A 133 -2.28 -7.03 1.68
CA ASN A 133 -2.78 -8.11 2.53
C ASN A 133 -1.73 -8.67 3.47
N LYS A 134 -0.55 -9.00 2.95
CA LYS A 134 0.53 -9.57 3.74
C LYS A 134 1.07 -8.59 4.78
N LYS A 135 1.14 -7.30 4.46
CA LYS A 135 1.85 -6.31 5.30
C LYS A 135 0.94 -5.53 6.23
N PHE A 136 -0.22 -5.10 5.76
CA PHE A 136 -1.17 -4.37 6.59
C PHE A 136 -2.18 -5.29 7.25
N TYR A 137 -2.53 -6.40 6.59
CA TYR A 137 -3.70 -7.20 6.96
C TYR A 137 -3.39 -8.62 7.43
N GLY A 138 -2.10 -9.00 7.48
CA GLY A 138 -1.62 -10.38 7.52
C GLY A 138 -2.54 -11.43 8.15
N LYS A 139 -2.93 -12.45 7.42
CA LYS A 139 -3.10 -13.75 8.06
C LYS A 139 -1.75 -14.45 8.02
#